data_AF-A0A0A9WA02-F1
#
_entry.id   AF-A0A0A9WA02-F1
#
_cell.length_a   1.000
_cell.length_b   1.000
_cell.length_c   1.000
_cell.angle_alpha   90.00
_cell.angle_beta   90.00
_cell.angle_gamma   90.00
#
_symmetry.space_group_name_H-M   'P 1'
#
loop_
_entity.id
_entity.type
_entity.pdbx_description
1 polymer ?
#
loop_
_entity_poly.entity_id
_entity_poly.type
_entity_poly.pdbx_seq_one_letter_code
_entity_poly.pdbx_strand_id
1 'polypeptide(L)'
;SSNCLVDSRWVLQISDFGLHEFKAGQEEPDPEMEAKRKLWRAPELLRSVHHPRGTQKGDVYSFAIVLHEVVGRAGPWGNIQLSYQEISREVQMGSGLRPDTKDLDVSPSVVSCMEACWDEDPETRPDFRFVRIKLKEMQAGLKPNIFDNMLAIMEKYAYNLEGLVQERTNQLTEEKKKTD
;
A
#
# COMPACT_ATOMS: atom_id res chain seq x y z
N SER A 1 -1.15 6.10 1.21
CA SER A 1 -0.90 6.26 2.65
C SER A 1 -0.13 7.54 2.90
N SER A 2 -0.66 8.47 3.70
CA SER A 2 -0.06 9.82 3.89
C SER A 2 1.08 9.86 4.90
N ASN A 3 1.20 8.85 5.77
CA ASN A 3 2.11 8.91 6.92
C ASN A 3 3.45 8.17 6.67
N CYS A 4 3.63 7.57 5.49
CA CYS A 4 4.87 6.96 5.05
C CYS A 4 5.58 7.93 4.11
N LEU A 5 6.68 8.53 4.57
CA LEU A 5 7.47 9.50 3.82
C LEU A 5 8.82 8.89 3.43
N VAL A 6 9.44 9.40 2.38
CA VAL A 6 10.78 8.98 1.93
C VAL A 6 11.70 10.19 2.02
N ASP A 7 12.81 10.08 2.77
CA ASP A 7 13.79 11.15 2.91
C ASP A 7 14.72 11.25 1.67
N SER A 8 15.61 12.26 1.65
CA SER A 8 16.58 12.44 0.56
C SER A 8 17.61 11.31 0.43
N ARG A 9 17.68 10.42 1.43
CA ARG A 9 18.55 9.23 1.43
C ARG A 9 17.75 7.97 1.08
N TRP A 10 16.52 8.10 0.58
CA TRP A 10 15.64 7.00 0.17
C TRP A 10 15.27 6.06 1.31
N VAL A 11 15.22 6.58 2.54
CA VAL A 11 14.79 5.83 3.72
C VAL A 11 13.32 6.13 3.98
N LEU A 12 12.51 5.08 4.11
CA LEU A 12 11.12 5.20 4.54
C LEU A 12 11.07 5.59 6.02
N GLN A 13 10.29 6.62 6.32
CA GLN A 13 10.06 7.15 7.66
C GLN A 13 8.56 7.23 7.94
N ILE A 14 8.17 6.89 9.17
CA ILE A 14 6.81 7.07 9.65
C ILE A 14 6.71 8.47 10.25
N SER A 15 5.66 9.20 9.90
CA SER A 15 5.39 10.56 10.34
C SER A 15 4.10 10.65 11.17
N ASP A 16 3.73 11.87 11.60
CA ASP A 16 2.49 12.18 12.32
C ASP A 16 2.32 11.48 13.69
N PHE A 17 3.41 10.95 14.26
CA PHE A 17 3.39 10.40 15.61
C PHE A 17 3.05 11.48 16.65
N GLY A 18 2.02 11.25 17.45
CA GLY A 18 1.53 12.22 18.44
C GLY A 18 0.80 13.44 17.86
N LEU A 19 0.64 13.56 16.53
CA LEU A 19 0.03 14.74 15.91
C LEU A 19 -1.42 14.98 16.36
N HIS A 20 -2.14 13.90 16.70
CA HIS A 20 -3.49 13.99 17.25
C HIS A 20 -3.54 14.69 18.62
N GLU A 21 -2.50 14.56 19.45
CA GLU A 21 -2.39 15.26 20.74
C GLU A 21 -2.17 16.76 20.52
N PHE A 22 -1.34 17.13 19.55
CA PHE A 22 -1.12 18.54 19.19
C PHE A 22 -2.35 19.22 18.59
N LYS A 23 -3.21 18.45 17.91
CA LYS A 23 -4.45 18.94 17.30
C LYS A 23 -5.67 18.80 18.24
N ALA A 24 -5.48 18.34 19.47
CA ALA A 24 -6.57 18.15 20.41
C ALA A 24 -7.31 19.49 20.66
N GLY A 25 -8.64 19.48 20.51
CA GLY A 25 -9.48 20.67 20.71
C GLY A 25 -9.55 21.62 19.51
N GLN A 26 -8.93 21.29 18.37
CA GLN A 26 -9.17 21.99 17.11
C GLN A 26 -10.47 21.50 16.46
N GLU A 27 -11.03 22.29 15.54
CA GLU A 27 -12.19 21.86 14.75
C GLU A 27 -11.89 20.54 14.03
N GLU A 28 -12.81 19.60 14.15
CA GLU A 28 -12.73 18.33 13.46
C GLU A 28 -12.75 18.56 11.95
N PRO A 29 -11.99 17.77 11.17
CA PRO A 29 -12.05 17.85 9.73
C PRO A 29 -13.46 17.55 9.22
N ASP A 30 -13.79 18.03 8.01
CA ASP A 30 -15.06 17.67 7.35
C ASP A 30 -15.30 16.14 7.38
N PRO A 31 -16.56 15.68 7.52
CA PRO A 31 -16.88 14.27 7.72
C PRO A 31 -16.30 13.32 6.66
N GLU A 32 -16.10 13.78 5.42
CA GLU A 32 -15.48 12.97 4.39
C GLU A 32 -13.99 12.70 4.68
N MET A 33 -13.27 13.73 5.13
CA MET A 33 -11.85 13.61 5.47
C MET A 33 -11.64 12.80 6.76
N GLU A 34 -12.56 12.89 7.71
CA GLU A 34 -12.55 12.02 8.89
C GLU A 34 -12.75 10.55 8.50
N ALA A 35 -13.73 10.26 7.63
CA ALA A 35 -13.97 8.90 7.11
C ALA A 35 -12.76 8.37 6.33
N LYS A 36 -12.12 9.21 5.51
CA LYS A 36 -10.91 8.85 4.78
C LYS A 36 -9.75 8.46 5.72
N ARG A 37 -9.58 9.14 6.85
CA ARG A 37 -8.54 8.80 7.86
C ARG A 37 -8.79 7.47 8.55
N LYS A 38 -10.02 6.95 8.54
CA LYS A 38 -10.41 5.67 9.14
C LYS A 38 -10.13 4.45 8.26
N LEU A 39 -9.78 4.63 6.98
CA LEU A 39 -9.61 3.53 6.02
C LEU A 39 -8.52 2.51 6.38
N TRP A 40 -7.53 2.90 7.19
CA TRP A 40 -6.47 2.00 7.69
C TRP A 40 -6.73 1.50 9.11
N ARG A 41 -7.79 1.97 9.77
CA ARG A 41 -8.03 1.70 11.19
C ARG A 41 -8.67 0.33 11.37
N ALA A 42 -8.11 -0.45 12.30
CA ALA A 42 -8.56 -1.79 12.61
C ALA A 42 -10.00 -1.83 13.19
N PRO A 43 -10.77 -2.91 12.97
CA PRO A 43 -12.17 -3.04 13.42
C PRO A 43 -12.36 -2.75 14.92
N GLU A 44 -11.49 -3.29 15.78
CA GLU A 44 -11.54 -3.11 17.22
C GLU A 44 -11.31 -1.66 17.65
N LEU A 45 -10.48 -0.92 16.90
CA LEU A 45 -10.19 0.49 17.14
C LEU A 45 -11.30 1.40 16.60
N LEU A 46 -12.05 0.96 15.58
CA LEU A 46 -13.26 1.65 15.13
C LEU A 46 -14.42 1.48 16.12
N ARG A 47 -14.48 0.34 16.83
CA ARG A 47 -15.48 0.08 17.88
C ARG A 47 -15.14 0.73 19.22
N SER A 48 -13.86 0.94 19.51
CA SER A 48 -13.43 1.41 20.82
C SER A 48 -13.53 2.93 20.98
N VAL A 49 -14.05 3.36 22.13
CA VAL A 49 -14.02 4.77 22.57
C VAL A 49 -12.71 5.11 23.31
N HIS A 50 -11.99 4.09 23.80
CA HIS A 50 -10.93 4.26 24.81
C HIS A 50 -9.49 4.08 24.30
N HIS A 51 -9.29 3.81 23.00
CA HIS A 51 -7.96 3.56 22.43
C HIS A 51 -7.56 4.59 21.36
N PRO A 52 -7.53 5.91 21.68
CA PRO A 52 -7.15 6.93 20.70
C PRO A 52 -5.70 6.80 20.22
N ARG A 53 -4.85 6.08 20.98
CA ARG A 53 -3.42 5.90 20.70
C ARG A 53 -3.07 4.67 19.86
N GLY A 54 -4.06 3.89 19.42
CA GLY A 54 -3.85 2.65 18.68
C GLY A 54 -3.30 1.50 19.53
N THR A 55 -2.99 0.38 18.89
CA THR A 55 -2.42 -0.83 19.49
C THR A 55 -1.44 -1.46 18.52
N GLN A 56 -0.49 -2.27 19.02
CA GLN A 56 0.44 -2.99 18.16
C GLN A 56 -0.29 -3.90 17.14
N LYS A 57 -1.39 -4.53 17.55
CA LYS A 57 -2.21 -5.36 16.66
C LYS A 57 -2.99 -4.52 15.64
N GLY A 58 -3.35 -3.28 15.98
CA GLY A 58 -3.91 -2.30 15.06
C GLY A 58 -2.87 -1.82 14.02
N ASP A 59 -1.61 -1.71 14.40
CA ASP A 59 -0.52 -1.40 13.46
C ASP A 59 -0.31 -2.52 12.44
N VAL A 60 -0.43 -3.80 12.85
CA VAL A 60 -0.36 -4.95 11.93
C VAL A 60 -1.50 -4.91 10.91
N TYR A 61 -2.73 -4.60 11.35
CA TYR A 61 -3.87 -4.40 10.45
C TYR A 61 -3.60 -3.26 9.46
N SER A 62 -3.17 -2.10 9.98
CA SER A 62 -2.89 -0.92 9.16
C SER A 62 -1.81 -1.20 8.12
N PHE A 63 -0.78 -1.96 8.51
CA PHE A 63 0.28 -2.41 7.60
C PHE A 63 -0.26 -3.30 6.47
N ALA A 64 -1.23 -4.17 6.72
CA ALA A 64 -1.85 -4.99 5.68
C ALA A 64 -2.52 -4.14 4.59
N ILE A 65 -3.23 -3.09 5.00
CA ILE A 65 -3.88 -2.13 4.08
C ILE A 65 -2.83 -1.33 3.29
N VAL A 66 -1.73 -0.92 3.93
CA VAL A 66 -0.58 -0.29 3.24
C VAL A 66 0.05 -1.26 2.23
N LEU A 67 0.21 -2.52 2.59
CA LEU A 67 0.77 -3.54 1.71
C LEU A 67 -0.12 -3.79 0.49
N HIS A 68 -1.45 -3.86 0.68
CA HIS A 68 -2.43 -3.91 -0.41
C HIS A 68 -2.28 -2.72 -1.36
N GLU A 69 -2.20 -1.49 -0.81
CA GLU A 69 -2.02 -0.26 -1.57
C GLU A 69 -0.75 -0.31 -2.44
N VAL A 70 0.37 -0.78 -1.87
CA VAL A 70 1.67 -0.88 -2.55
C VAL A 70 1.63 -1.93 -3.66
N VAL A 71 1.08 -3.12 -3.40
CA VAL A 71 1.04 -4.21 -4.38
C VAL A 71 0.03 -3.93 -5.48
N GLY A 72 -1.18 -3.48 -5.11
CA GLY A 72 -2.26 -3.19 -6.05
C GLY A 72 -2.07 -1.90 -6.85
N ARG A 73 -1.13 -1.03 -6.44
CA ARG A 73 -0.85 0.29 -7.06
C ARG A 73 -2.11 1.14 -7.26
N ALA A 74 -3.06 0.98 -6.34
CA ALA A 74 -4.35 1.65 -6.30
C ALA A 74 -4.55 2.28 -4.92
N GLY A 75 -5.74 2.81 -4.64
CA GLY A 75 -6.07 3.25 -3.28
C GLY A 75 -6.04 2.09 -2.27
N PRO A 76 -6.10 2.38 -0.95
CA PRO A 76 -6.02 1.37 0.13
C PRO A 76 -7.11 0.28 0.09
N TRP A 77 -8.17 0.50 -0.69
CA TRP A 77 -9.29 -0.43 -0.87
C TRP A 77 -9.51 -0.78 -2.35
N GLY A 78 -8.50 -0.56 -3.20
CA GLY A 78 -8.59 -0.81 -4.64
C GLY A 78 -9.72 -0.04 -5.33
N ASN A 79 -10.42 -0.70 -6.25
CA ASN A 79 -11.51 -0.14 -7.05
C ASN A 79 -12.91 -0.44 -6.46
N ILE A 80 -13.02 -0.45 -5.13
CA ILE A 80 -14.29 -0.70 -4.45
C ILE A 80 -15.31 0.41 -4.74
N GLN A 81 -16.57 0.03 -4.98
CA GLN A 81 -17.68 0.95 -5.27
C GLN A 81 -18.45 1.31 -3.99
N LEU A 82 -17.74 1.70 -2.94
CA LEU A 82 -18.29 2.13 -1.66
C LEU A 82 -17.65 3.45 -1.24
N SER A 83 -18.41 4.31 -0.58
CA SER A 83 -17.89 5.52 0.04
C SER A 83 -16.99 5.19 1.25
N TYR A 84 -16.14 6.13 1.65
CA TYR A 84 -15.28 5.95 2.83
C TYR A 84 -16.07 5.68 4.12
N GLN A 85 -17.28 6.25 4.23
CA GLN A 85 -18.18 6.06 5.36
C GLN A 85 -18.76 4.65 5.38
N GLU A 86 -19.19 4.13 4.22
CA GLU A 86 -19.70 2.76 4.09
C GLU A 86 -18.61 1.74 4.40
N ILE A 87 -17.42 1.91 3.84
CA ILE A 87 -16.26 1.04 4.13
C ILE A 87 -15.98 1.02 5.63
N SER A 88 -15.86 2.19 6.26
CA SER A 88 -15.56 2.28 7.70
C SER A 88 -16.65 1.62 8.54
N ARG A 89 -17.93 1.77 8.15
CA ARG A 89 -19.07 1.16 8.84
C ARG A 89 -19.06 -0.36 8.71
N GLU A 90 -18.86 -0.90 7.51
CA GLU A 90 -18.80 -2.34 7.26
C GLU A 90 -17.67 -3.01 8.05
N VAL A 91 -16.48 -2.40 8.04
CA VAL A 91 -15.34 -2.86 8.85
C VAL A 91 -15.66 -2.79 10.34
N GLN A 92 -16.27 -1.70 10.81
CA GLN A 92 -16.70 -1.56 12.21
C GLN A 92 -17.74 -2.62 12.60
N MET A 93 -18.64 -3.02 11.71
CA MET A 93 -19.64 -4.08 11.96
C MET A 93 -19.04 -5.49 11.92
N GLY A 94 -17.82 -5.65 11.38
CA GLY A 94 -17.18 -6.96 11.26
C GLY A 94 -17.85 -7.82 10.18
N SER A 95 -18.35 -7.21 9.10
CA SER A 95 -19.04 -7.93 8.02
C SER A 95 -18.13 -8.83 7.16
N GLY A 96 -16.83 -8.85 7.46
CA GLY A 96 -15.81 -9.54 6.66
C GLY A 96 -15.34 -8.74 5.45
N LEU A 97 -15.80 -7.50 5.26
CA LEU A 97 -15.33 -6.64 4.18
C LEU A 97 -13.82 -6.39 4.29
N ARG A 98 -13.07 -6.72 3.24
CA ARG A 98 -11.61 -6.51 3.11
C ARG A 98 -11.27 -6.08 1.67
N PRO A 99 -10.13 -5.41 1.44
CA PRO A 99 -9.66 -5.11 0.10
C PRO A 99 -9.53 -6.36 -0.78
N ASP A 100 -9.87 -6.26 -2.06
CA ASP A 100 -9.81 -7.40 -2.99
C ASP A 100 -8.36 -7.80 -3.30
N THR A 101 -8.04 -9.08 -3.15
CA THR A 101 -6.71 -9.66 -3.34
C THR A 101 -6.58 -10.46 -4.64
N LYS A 102 -7.66 -10.69 -5.39
CA LYS A 102 -7.70 -11.64 -6.53
C LYS A 102 -6.77 -11.27 -7.68
N ASP A 103 -6.68 -9.98 -7.99
CA ASP A 103 -5.94 -9.45 -9.14
C ASP A 103 -4.55 -8.91 -8.77
N LEU A 104 -4.05 -9.23 -7.57
CA LEU A 104 -2.73 -8.78 -7.14
C LEU A 104 -1.61 -9.61 -7.80
N ASP A 105 -0.71 -8.93 -8.51
CA ASP A 105 0.49 -9.53 -9.11
C ASP A 105 1.60 -9.73 -8.07
N VAL A 106 1.38 -10.69 -7.17
CA VAL A 106 2.31 -11.05 -6.09
C VAL A 106 2.20 -12.53 -5.73
N SER A 107 3.20 -13.08 -5.06
CA SER A 107 3.19 -14.48 -4.63
C SER A 107 1.99 -14.78 -3.69
N PRO A 108 1.41 -15.99 -3.77
CA PRO A 108 0.33 -16.41 -2.86
C PRO A 108 0.71 -16.33 -1.38
N SER A 109 1.99 -16.49 -1.06
CA SER A 109 2.49 -16.38 0.32
C SER A 109 2.43 -14.94 0.86
N VAL A 110 2.67 -13.92 0.03
CA VAL A 110 2.46 -12.51 0.40
C VAL A 110 0.99 -12.22 0.59
N VAL A 111 0.11 -12.71 -0.30
CA VAL A 111 -1.35 -12.54 -0.14
C VAL A 111 -1.82 -13.17 1.17
N SER A 112 -1.42 -14.41 1.45
CA SER A 112 -1.77 -15.09 2.71
C SER A 112 -1.23 -14.35 3.95
N CYS A 113 -0.02 -13.78 3.87
CA CYS A 113 0.52 -12.95 4.94
C CYS A 113 -0.30 -11.68 5.14
N MET A 114 -0.70 -11.00 4.06
CA MET A 114 -1.53 -9.80 4.08
C MET A 114 -2.89 -10.10 4.72
N GLU A 115 -3.51 -11.21 4.31
CA GLU A 115 -4.81 -11.65 4.83
C GLU A 115 -4.77 -12.00 6.33
N ALA A 116 -3.69 -12.64 6.79
CA ALA A 116 -3.50 -12.91 8.21
C ALA A 116 -3.30 -11.62 9.04
N CYS A 117 -2.75 -10.56 8.44
CA CYS A 117 -2.48 -9.30 9.14
C CYS A 117 -3.76 -8.48 9.42
N TRP A 118 -4.82 -8.65 8.64
CA TRP A 118 -6.09 -7.91 8.81
C TRP A 118 -7.24 -8.75 9.36
N ASP A 119 -6.90 -9.84 10.05
CA ASP A 119 -7.90 -10.70 10.70
C ASP A 119 -8.81 -9.89 11.63
N GLU A 120 -10.06 -10.32 11.74
CA GLU A 120 -11.06 -9.66 12.58
C GLU A 120 -10.66 -9.70 14.07
N ASP A 121 -10.12 -10.82 14.53
CA ASP A 121 -9.59 -10.96 15.88
C ASP A 121 -8.15 -10.38 15.96
N PRO A 122 -7.89 -9.36 16.79
CA PRO A 122 -6.53 -8.83 16.95
C PRO A 122 -5.51 -9.87 17.44
N GLU A 123 -5.94 -10.86 18.22
CA GLU A 123 -5.03 -11.83 18.82
C GLU A 123 -4.50 -12.85 17.82
N THR A 124 -5.28 -13.17 16.77
CA THR A 124 -4.88 -14.09 15.69
C THR A 124 -3.86 -13.47 14.73
N ARG A 125 -3.80 -12.13 14.65
CA ARG A 125 -2.87 -11.42 13.76
C ARG A 125 -1.40 -11.73 14.11
N PRO A 126 -0.54 -11.98 13.13
CA PRO A 126 0.88 -12.24 13.37
C PRO A 126 1.59 -11.02 13.96
N ASP A 127 2.72 -11.23 14.63
CA ASP A 127 3.61 -10.11 14.99
C ASP A 127 4.49 -9.69 13.80
N PHE A 128 5.06 -8.49 13.86
CA PHE A 128 5.93 -7.99 12.78
C PHE A 128 7.19 -8.83 12.55
N ARG A 129 7.65 -9.63 13.53
CA ARG A 129 8.80 -10.53 13.32
C ARG A 129 8.40 -11.64 12.35
N PHE A 130 7.21 -12.21 12.52
CA PHE A 130 6.66 -13.21 11.63
C PHE A 130 6.34 -12.64 10.25
N VAL A 131 5.70 -11.46 10.19
CA VAL A 131 5.42 -10.74 8.93
C VAL A 131 6.70 -10.53 8.13
N ARG A 132 7.77 -10.04 8.77
CA ARG A 132 9.07 -9.85 8.10
C ARG A 132 9.64 -11.13 7.50
N ILE A 133 9.49 -12.27 8.18
CA ILE A 133 9.95 -13.56 7.67
C ILE A 133 9.16 -13.98 6.43
N LYS A 134 7.83 -13.83 6.47
CA LYS A 134 6.94 -14.16 5.34
C LYS A 134 7.17 -13.29 4.12
N LEU A 135 7.40 -11.99 4.31
CA LEU A 135 7.63 -11.05 3.22
C LEU A 135 9.08 -11.05 2.69
N LYS A 136 9.96 -11.90 3.25
CA LYS A 136 11.36 -11.99 2.80
C LYS A 136 11.48 -12.36 1.31
N GLU A 137 10.53 -13.13 0.78
CA GLU A 137 10.51 -13.49 -0.64
C GLU A 137 10.33 -12.28 -1.57
N MET A 138 9.69 -11.20 -1.12
CA MET A 138 9.59 -9.95 -1.90
C MET A 138 10.95 -9.28 -2.10
N GLN A 139 11.93 -9.61 -1.27
CA GLN A 139 13.30 -9.11 -1.38
C GLN A 139 14.14 -9.96 -2.35
N ALA A 140 13.61 -11.08 -2.86
CA ALA A 140 14.34 -11.95 -3.76
C ALA A 140 14.71 -11.19 -5.06
N GLY A 141 16.00 -11.17 -5.38
CA GLY A 141 16.52 -10.45 -6.56
C GLY A 141 16.75 -8.95 -6.35
N LEU A 142 16.34 -8.38 -5.21
CA LEU A 142 16.67 -7.00 -4.86
C LEU A 142 18.06 -6.94 -4.21
N LYS A 143 18.84 -5.96 -4.65
CA LYS A 143 20.09 -5.58 -4.00
C LYS A 143 19.79 -4.91 -2.65
N PRO A 144 20.69 -5.01 -1.66
CA PRO A 144 20.50 -4.36 -0.36
C PRO A 144 20.35 -2.84 -0.45
N ASN A 145 21.01 -2.22 -1.44
CA ASN A 145 20.92 -0.78 -1.68
C ASN A 145 19.83 -0.48 -2.72
N ILE A 146 18.86 0.34 -2.32
CA ILE A 146 17.75 0.77 -3.19
C ILE A 146 18.23 1.54 -4.42
N PHE A 147 19.34 2.29 -4.33
CA PHE A 147 19.92 2.99 -5.47
C PHE A 147 20.38 2.01 -6.55
N ASP A 148 21.00 0.90 -6.16
CA ASP A 148 21.46 -0.09 -7.13
C ASP A 148 20.29 -0.82 -7.82
N ASN A 149 19.16 -0.97 -7.11
CA ASN A 149 17.92 -1.48 -7.70
C ASN A 149 17.34 -0.47 -8.68
N MET A 150 17.25 0.80 -8.30
CA MET A 150 16.71 1.86 -9.15
C MET A 150 17.55 2.06 -10.41
N LEU A 151 18.89 2.06 -10.30
CA LEU A 151 19.80 2.14 -11.44
C LEU A 151 19.57 0.98 -12.41
N ALA A 152 19.52 -0.26 -11.91
CA ALA A 152 19.25 -1.44 -12.75
C ALA A 152 17.88 -1.35 -13.44
N ILE A 153 16.87 -0.84 -12.74
CA ILE A 153 15.54 -0.60 -13.31
C ILE A 153 15.60 0.47 -14.40
N MET A 154 16.24 1.62 -14.15
CA MET A 154 16.40 2.71 -15.11
C MET A 154 17.17 2.29 -16.36
N GLU A 155 18.27 1.55 -16.20
CA GLU A 155 19.06 0.99 -17.31
C GLU A 155 18.20 0.07 -18.18
N LYS A 156 17.43 -0.84 -17.57
CA LYS A 156 16.52 -1.73 -18.29
C LYS A 156 15.45 -0.96 -19.04
N TYR A 157 14.87 0.08 -18.42
CA TYR A 157 13.89 0.94 -19.08
C TYR A 157 14.48 1.71 -20.25
N ALA A 158 15.69 2.27 -20.10
CA ALA A 158 16.39 2.99 -21.16
C ALA A 158 16.66 2.06 -22.36
N TYR A 159 17.18 0.86 -22.11
CA TYR A 159 17.43 -0.14 -23.15
C TYR A 159 16.14 -0.55 -23.90
N ASN A 160 15.06 -0.81 -23.15
CA ASN A 160 13.77 -1.14 -23.76
C ASN A 160 13.22 0.01 -24.61
N LEU A 161 13.37 1.24 -24.14
CA LEU A 161 12.90 2.43 -24.85
C LEU A 161 13.70 2.66 -26.13
N GLU A 162 15.03 2.49 -26.09
CA GLU A 162 15.90 2.56 -27.26
C GLU A 162 15.48 1.53 -28.31
N GLY A 163 15.19 0.29 -27.90
CA GLY A 163 14.68 -0.74 -28.79
C GLY A 163 13.36 -0.35 -29.48
N LEU A 164 12.39 0.16 -28.72
CA LEU A 164 11.10 0.63 -29.26
C LEU A 164 11.26 1.80 -30.23
N VAL A 165 12.14 2.75 -29.90
CA VAL A 165 12.45 3.90 -30.78
C VAL A 165 13.08 3.41 -32.08
N GLN A 166 14.02 2.47 -32.02
CA GLN A 166 14.65 1.90 -33.20
C GLN A 166 13.63 1.18 -34.10
N GLU A 167 12.74 0.38 -33.50
CA GLU A 167 11.70 -0.33 -34.23
C GLU A 167 10.75 0.63 -34.96
N ARG A 168 10.26 1.66 -34.27
CA ARG A 168 9.40 2.70 -34.90
C ARG A 168 10.14 3.48 -35.98
N THR A 169 11.42 3.78 -35.78
CA THR A 169 12.24 4.49 -36.77
C THR A 169 12.41 3.65 -38.03
N ASN A 170 12.61 2.34 -37.89
CA ASN A 170 12.69 1.42 -39.03
C ASN A 170 11.37 1.36 -39.80
N GLN A 171 10.23 1.22 -39.10
CA GLN A 171 8.89 1.19 -39.72
C GLN A 171 8.61 2.47 -40.53
N LEU A 172 8.88 3.65 -39.94
CA LEU A 172 8.72 4.93 -40.63
C LEU A 172 9.61 5.04 -41.88
N THR A 173 10.82 4.50 -41.81
CA THR A 173 11.76 4.51 -42.94
C THR A 173 11.29 3.60 -44.08
N GLU A 174 10.71 2.45 -43.76
CA GLU A 174 10.12 1.53 -44.74
C GLU A 174 8.86 2.09 -45.39
N GLU A 175 7.99 2.76 -44.64
CA GLU A 175 6.81 3.41 -45.19
C GLU A 175 7.18 4.54 -46.16
N LYS A 176 8.16 5.39 -45.80
CA LYS A 176 8.66 6.43 -46.72
C LYS A 176 9.12 5.86 -48.06
N LYS A 177 9.83 4.73 -48.04
CA LYS A 177 10.28 4.04 -49.27
C LYS A 177 9.15 3.49 -50.13
N LYS A 178 7.96 3.25 -49.56
CA LYS A 178 6.78 2.80 -50.33
C LYS A 178 6.01 3.96 -50.96
N THR A 179 6.19 5.17 -50.44
CA THR A 179 5.54 6.39 -50.95
C THR A 179 6.38 7.15 -51.98
N ASP A 180 7.69 6.85 -52.07
CA ASP A 180 8.62 7.34 -53.09
C ASP A 180 8.68 6.39 -54.30
#